data_AF-A0AA44KZ80-F1
#
_entry.id   AF-A0AA44KZ80-F1
#
_cell.length_a   1.000
_cell.length_b   1.000
_cell.length_c   1.000
_cell.angle_alpha   90.00
_cell.angle_beta   90.00
_cell.angle_gamma   90.00
#
_symmetry.space_group_name_H-M   'P 1'
#
loop_
_entity.id
_entity.type
_entity.pdbx_description
1 polymer ?
#
loop_
_entity_poly.entity_id
_entity_poly.type
_entity_poly.pdbx_seq_one_letter_code
_entity_poly.pdbx_strand_id
1 'polypeptide(L)'
;MKRERIERGINICKQLGIEEYLHHFRILQALNDNVVASKLEIIILEGIEYFEKQEISEYTKEYQEQLAHKYFEEKNYLKSCEYFELSRKKNIFKKGDLNEETPS
;
A
#
# COMPACT_ATOMS: atom_id res chain seq x y z
N MET A 1 -0.65 22.50 9.28
CA MET A 1 0.07 21.54 10.14
C MET A 1 0.15 20.14 9.52
N LYS A 2 -0.96 19.39 9.31
CA LYS A 2 -0.89 18.01 8.77
C LYS A 2 -0.38 17.96 7.32
N ARG A 3 -0.95 18.78 6.42
CA ARG A 3 -0.55 18.84 4.99
C ARG A 3 0.90 19.29 4.78
N GLU A 4 1.32 20.35 5.46
CA GLU A 4 2.70 20.87 5.38
C GLU A 4 3.77 19.81 5.74
N ARG A 5 3.51 18.99 6.79
CA ARG A 5 4.43 17.91 7.17
C ARG A 5 4.52 16.80 6.10
N ILE A 6 3.38 16.49 5.47
CA ILE A 6 3.32 15.51 4.37
C ILE A 6 4.12 16.03 3.17
N GLU A 7 3.90 17.28 2.76
CA GLU A 7 4.62 17.91 1.64
C GLU A 7 6.12 17.96 1.90
N ARG A 8 6.53 18.32 3.12
CA ARG A 8 7.95 18.30 3.52
C ARG A 8 8.53 16.88 3.46
N GLY A 9 7.79 15.87 3.92
CA GLY A 9 8.18 14.46 3.82
C GLY A 9 8.42 14.03 2.38
N ILE A 10 7.47 14.34 1.48
CA ILE A 10 7.58 14.07 0.04
C ILE A 10 8.85 14.71 -0.55
N ASN A 11 9.12 15.98 -0.22
CA ASN A 11 10.28 16.69 -0.75
C ASN A 11 11.60 16.06 -0.28
N ILE A 12 11.68 15.66 0.99
CA ILE A 12 12.87 14.98 1.53
C ILE A 12 13.07 13.62 0.85
N CYS A 13 12.02 12.81 0.71
CA CYS A 13 12.13 11.50 0.05
C CYS A 13 12.55 11.63 -1.41
N LYS A 14 12.03 12.63 -2.14
CA LYS A 14 12.48 12.93 -3.52
C LYS A 14 13.95 13.34 -3.59
N GLN A 15 14.40 14.19 -2.66
CA GLN A 15 15.80 14.65 -2.62
C GLN A 15 16.78 13.51 -2.30
N LEU A 16 16.38 12.60 -1.40
CA LEU A 16 17.20 11.48 -0.96
C LEU A 16 17.03 10.21 -1.81
N GLY A 17 16.09 10.21 -2.77
CA GLY A 17 15.79 9.04 -3.60
C GLY A 17 15.16 7.87 -2.83
N ILE A 18 14.46 8.13 -1.72
CA ILE A 18 13.88 7.08 -0.88
C ILE A 18 12.46 6.76 -1.36
N GLU A 19 12.36 5.85 -2.32
CA GLU A 19 11.13 5.53 -3.03
C GLU A 19 10.05 4.90 -2.14
N GLU A 20 10.43 3.99 -1.22
CA GLU A 20 9.51 3.37 -0.25
C GLU A 20 8.68 4.41 0.51
N TYR A 21 9.34 5.37 1.17
CA TYR A 21 8.65 6.42 1.91
C TYR A 21 7.89 7.38 0.99
N LEU A 22 8.31 7.55 -0.27
CA LEU A 22 7.57 8.36 -1.22
C LEU A 22 6.17 7.76 -1.50
N HIS A 23 6.06 6.43 -1.62
CA HIS A 23 4.76 5.76 -1.75
C HIS A 23 3.89 5.96 -0.49
N HIS A 24 4.46 5.76 0.70
CA HIS A 24 3.75 6.00 1.97
C HIS A 24 3.21 7.43 2.08
N PHE A 25 4.03 8.44 1.76
CA PHE A 25 3.60 9.83 1.83
C PHE A 25 2.54 10.18 0.78
N ARG A 26 2.61 9.62 -0.43
CA ARG A 26 1.57 9.81 -1.47
C ARG A 26 0.22 9.24 -1.03
N ILE A 27 0.22 8.04 -0.44
CA ILE A 27 -0.99 7.43 0.11
C ILE A 27 -1.54 8.28 1.26
N LEU A 28 -0.69 8.70 2.20
CA LEU A 28 -1.08 9.56 3.32
C LEU A 28 -1.65 10.91 2.85
N GLN A 29 -1.08 11.50 1.80
CA GLN A 29 -1.59 12.72 1.18
C GLN A 29 -2.99 12.50 0.60
N ALA A 30 -3.18 11.43 -0.16
CA ALA A 30 -4.47 11.10 -0.78
C ALA A 30 -5.59 10.90 0.26
N LEU A 31 -5.28 10.20 1.36
CA LEU A 31 -6.20 10.02 2.49
C LEU A 31 -6.52 11.35 3.18
N ASN A 32 -5.51 12.18 3.43
CA ASN A 32 -5.70 13.50 4.04
C ASN A 32 -6.53 14.43 3.16
N ASP A 33 -6.36 14.34 1.85
CA ASP A 33 -7.09 15.14 0.87
C ASP A 33 -8.48 14.56 0.56
N ASN A 34 -8.83 13.44 1.20
CA ASN A 34 -10.10 12.73 1.08
C ASN A 34 -10.52 12.50 -0.38
N VAL A 35 -9.55 12.14 -1.23
CA VAL A 35 -9.81 11.86 -2.65
C VAL A 35 -10.81 10.72 -2.81
N VAL A 36 -11.52 10.66 -3.94
CA VAL A 36 -12.45 9.56 -4.22
C VAL A 36 -11.74 8.20 -4.24
N ALA A 37 -12.45 7.14 -3.88
CA ALA A 37 -11.91 5.78 -3.72
C ALA A 37 -11.17 5.29 -4.97
N SER A 38 -11.69 5.59 -6.17
CA SER A 38 -11.06 5.21 -7.43
C SER A 38 -9.68 5.86 -7.64
N LYS A 39 -9.50 7.10 -7.17
CA LYS A 39 -8.21 7.79 -7.21
C LYS A 39 -7.26 7.26 -6.14
N LEU A 40 -7.79 6.97 -4.95
CA LEU A 40 -7.02 6.36 -3.86
C LEU A 40 -6.51 4.97 -4.27
N GLU A 41 -7.34 4.17 -4.94
CA GLU A 41 -7.01 2.84 -5.45
C GLU A 41 -5.78 2.86 -6.36
N ILE A 42 -5.72 3.78 -7.33
CA ILE A 42 -4.57 3.92 -8.23
C ILE A 42 -3.28 4.16 -7.42
N ILE A 43 -3.31 5.10 -6.47
CA ILE A 43 -2.15 5.49 -5.66
C ILE A 43 -1.70 4.34 -4.74
N ILE A 44 -2.66 3.62 -4.16
CA ILE A 44 -2.37 2.47 -3.29
C ILE A 44 -1.80 1.30 -4.11
N LEU A 45 -2.35 1.00 -5.29
CA LEU A 45 -1.86 -0.09 -6.14
C LEU A 45 -0.43 0.17 -6.65
N GLU A 46 -0.09 1.42 -7.00
CA GLU A 46 1.30 1.80 -7.30
C GLU A 46 2.24 1.53 -6.11
N GLY A 47 1.81 1.82 -4.90
CA GLY A 47 2.57 1.50 -3.68
C GLY A 47 2.71 0.00 -3.45
N ILE A 48 1.61 -0.75 -3.56
CA ILE A 48 1.60 -2.21 -3.40
C ILE A 48 2.54 -2.87 -4.40
N GLU A 49 2.53 -2.46 -5.67
CA GLU A 49 3.44 -3.00 -6.68
C GLU A 49 4.92 -2.80 -6.27
N TYR A 50 5.26 -1.64 -5.71
CA TYR A 50 6.60 -1.39 -5.18
C TYR A 50 6.90 -2.28 -3.96
N PHE A 51 6.00 -2.33 -2.98
CA PHE A 51 6.20 -3.08 -1.75
C PHE A 51 6.32 -4.59 -1.99
N GLU A 52 5.55 -5.14 -2.93
CA GLU A 52 5.66 -6.54 -3.33
C GLU A 52 7.01 -6.85 -3.97
N LYS A 53 7.53 -5.96 -4.84
CA LYS A 53 8.87 -6.10 -5.42
C LYS A 53 9.98 -6.05 -4.37
N GLN A 54 9.77 -5.35 -3.26
CA GLN A 54 10.71 -5.26 -2.14
C GLN A 54 10.44 -6.32 -1.05
N GLU A 55 9.49 -7.23 -1.24
CA GLU A 55 9.05 -8.24 -0.26
C GLU A 55 8.49 -7.66 1.07
N ILE A 56 8.00 -6.41 1.05
CA ILE A 56 7.50 -5.67 2.21
C ILE A 56 5.97 -5.80 2.31
N SER A 57 5.49 -6.94 2.76
CA SER A 57 4.06 -7.25 2.66
C SER A 57 3.16 -6.73 3.78
N GLU A 58 3.77 -6.17 4.84
CA GLU A 58 3.05 -5.67 6.02
C GLU A 58 2.11 -4.51 5.66
N TYR A 59 2.57 -3.59 4.81
CA TYR A 59 1.81 -2.41 4.42
C TYR A 59 0.68 -2.68 3.42
N THR A 60 0.81 -3.73 2.59
CA THR A 60 -0.19 -4.09 1.58
C THR A 60 -1.56 -4.31 2.20
N LYS A 61 -1.62 -5.01 3.34
CA LYS A 61 -2.89 -5.30 4.02
C LYS A 61 -3.53 -4.05 4.61
N GLU A 62 -2.74 -3.21 5.27
CA GLU A 62 -3.22 -1.96 5.86
C GLU A 62 -3.81 -1.05 4.78
N TYR A 63 -3.15 -0.92 3.63
CA TYR A 63 -3.66 -0.10 2.53
C TYR A 63 -4.89 -0.68 1.84
N GLN A 64 -4.95 -1.99 1.68
CA GLN A 64 -6.16 -2.66 1.19
C GLN A 64 -7.34 -2.45 2.14
N GLU A 65 -7.14 -2.51 3.45
CA GLU A 65 -8.19 -2.25 4.44
C GLU A 65 -8.67 -0.80 4.40
N GLN A 66 -7.76 0.17 4.30
CA GLN A 66 -8.13 1.59 4.15
C GLN A 66 -8.93 1.83 2.86
N LEU A 67 -8.59 1.16 1.76
CA LEU A 67 -9.34 1.24 0.51
C LEU A 67 -10.73 0.60 0.64
N ALA A 68 -10.85 -0.50 1.37
CA ALA A 68 -12.12 -1.15 1.66
C ALA A 68 -13.07 -0.23 2.43
N HIS A 69 -12.56 0.47 3.46
CA HIS A 69 -13.31 1.49 4.19
C HIS A 69 -13.73 2.64 3.28
N LYS A 70 -12.81 3.14 2.44
CA LYS A 70 -13.11 4.25 1.54
C LYS A 70 -14.23 3.91 0.54
N TYR A 71 -14.20 2.71 -0.03
CA TYR A 71 -15.28 2.23 -0.90
C TYR A 71 -16.59 2.00 -0.14
N PHE A 72 -16.54 1.60 1.13
CA PHE A 72 -17.71 1.48 1.98
C PHE A 72 -18.40 2.84 2.20
N GLU A 73 -17.63 3.88 2.51
CA GLU A 73 -18.12 5.27 2.68
C GLU A 73 -18.82 5.77 1.41
N GLU A 74 -18.30 5.40 0.24
CA GLU A 74 -18.85 5.74 -1.07
C GLU A 74 -20.00 4.80 -1.52
N LYS A 75 -20.45 3.88 -0.65
CA LYS A 75 -21.51 2.90 -0.92
C LYS A 75 -21.21 1.94 -2.07
N ASN A 76 -19.95 1.81 -2.45
CA ASN A 76 -19.49 0.79 -3.39
C ASN A 76 -19.14 -0.49 -2.61
N TYR A 77 -20.18 -1.18 -2.15
CA TYR A 77 -20.03 -2.34 -1.27
C TYR A 77 -19.33 -3.53 -1.95
N LEU A 78 -19.45 -3.67 -3.27
CA LEU A 78 -18.77 -4.73 -4.01
C LEU A 78 -17.25 -4.58 -3.87
N LYS A 79 -16.70 -3.42 -4.24
CA LYS A 79 -15.27 -3.15 -4.09
C LYS A 79 -14.82 -3.13 -2.63
N SER A 80 -15.68 -2.64 -1.74
CA SER A 80 -15.40 -2.68 -0.30
C SER A 80 -15.15 -4.12 0.18
N CYS A 81 -16.05 -5.04 -0.15
CA CYS A 81 -15.90 -6.47 0.19
C CYS A 81 -14.67 -7.10 -0.48
N GLU A 82 -14.41 -6.80 -1.75
CA GLU A 82 -13.22 -7.30 -2.46
C GLU A 82 -11.94 -6.92 -1.72
N TYR A 83 -11.80 -5.65 -1.32
CA TYR A 83 -10.60 -5.17 -0.63
C TYR A 83 -10.50 -5.66 0.82
N PHE A 84 -11.61 -5.84 1.53
CA PHE A 84 -11.60 -6.50 2.84
C PHE A 84 -11.16 -7.96 2.75
N GLU A 85 -11.56 -8.69 1.70
CA GLU A 85 -11.09 -10.05 1.49
C GLU A 85 -9.60 -10.10 1.15
N LEU A 86 -9.10 -9.14 0.35
CA LEU A 86 -7.68 -9.02 0.05
C LEU A 86 -6.84 -8.73 1.30
N SER A 87 -7.26 -7.78 2.15
CA SER A 87 -6.51 -7.41 3.36
C SER A 87 -6.41 -8.57 4.36
N ARG A 88 -7.39 -9.48 4.36
CA ARG A 88 -7.43 -10.68 5.22
C ARG A 88 -6.63 -11.85 4.68
N LYS A 89 -6.35 -11.91 3.37
CA LYS A 89 -5.54 -13.00 2.80
C LYS A 89 -4.15 -12.96 3.45
N LYS A 90 -3.72 -14.10 3.99
CA LYS A 90 -2.32 -14.26 4.37
C LYS A 90 -1.50 -14.23 3.09
N ASN A 91 -0.51 -13.36 3.01
CA ASN A 91 0.51 -13.48 1.98
C ASN A 91 1.21 -14.82 2.20
N ILE A 92 0.90 -15.81 1.38
CA ILE A 92 1.57 -17.11 1.40
C ILE A 92 2.89 -16.89 0.67
N PHE A 93 3.85 -16.23 1.31
CA PHE A 93 5.22 -16.31 0.85
C PHE A 93 5.69 -17.74 1.10
N LYS A 94 5.90 -18.50 0.01
CA LYS A 94 6.65 -19.75 0.07
C LYS A 94 8.09 -19.42 0.47
N LYS A 95 8.36 -19.41 1.76
CA LYS A 95 9.73 -19.55 2.28
C LYS A 95 10.13 -21.01 2.02
N GLY A 96 10.68 -21.29 0.83
CA GLY A 96 10.96 -22.66 0.39
C GLY A 96 11.88 -22.86 -0.82
N ASP A 97 12.21 -21.83 -1.60
CA ASP A 97 13.12 -21.98 -2.76
C ASP A 97 14.54 -21.44 -2.45
N LEU A 98 15.03 -21.67 -1.22
CA LEU A 98 16.45 -21.53 -0.88
C LEU A 98 17.05 -22.94 -0.74
N ASN A 99 17.76 -23.36 -1.79
CA ASN A 99 18.91 -24.27 -1.81
C ASN A 99 18.92 -25.44 -0.79
N GLU A 100 18.50 -26.62 -1.23
CA GLU A 100 19.12 -27.88 -0.81
C GLU A 100 19.40 -28.73 -2.05
N GLU A 101 20.39 -28.32 -2.85
CA GLU A 101 21.17 -29.30 -3.60
C GLU A 101 22.28 -29.84 -2.70
N THR A 102 22.27 -31.18 -2.57
CA THR A 102 23.23 -32.10 -1.94
C THR A 102 23.13 -32.30 -0.43
N PRO A 103 23.09 -33.58 0.00
CA PRO A 103 24.37 -34.24 0.25
C PRO A 103 24.50 -35.68 -0.29
N SER A 104 25.73 -35.97 -0.72
CA SER A 104 26.48 -37.25 -0.76
C SER A 104 25.79 -38.49 -1.32
#